data_AF-F1LCA3-F1
#
_entry.id   AF-F1LCA3-F1
#
_cell.length_a   1.000
_cell.length_b   1.000
_cell.length_c   1.000
_cell.angle_alpha   90.00
_cell.angle_beta   90.00
_cell.angle_gamma   90.00
#
_symmetry.space_group_name_H-M   'P 1'
#
loop_
_entity.id
_entity.type
_entity.pdbx_description
1 polymer ?
#
loop_
_entity_poly.entity_id
_entity_poly.type
_entity_poly.pdbx_seq_one_letter_code
_entity_poly.pdbx_strand_id
1 'polypeptide(L)'
;MRSRDKVCRLAQILQPAIFSALNCPSSFSFLSTGVQSLDVKMKCDKLYCFLLLAEFTLVVFAKDMSKKPAQEEAAEIKGSKSKDKPASTTKVKCITSKVCFSNDDCNGGSCLGIAVGKCNCGACTSFVACKDDSACGGLVGACNNHTNFCDCDLGFKANGFKSIFNALTDMCNVKDCMPNGESCFGLPCNNGICVCP
;
A
#
# COMPACT_ATOMS: atom_id res chain seq x y z
N MET A 1 12.19 12.68 -28.71
CA MET A 1 11.73 11.97 -29.94
C MET A 1 11.52 10.46 -29.77
N ARG A 2 12.09 9.75 -28.78
CA ARG A 2 12.02 8.26 -28.68
C ARG A 2 10.81 7.65 -27.96
N SER A 3 9.90 8.46 -27.41
CA SER A 3 8.78 7.99 -26.59
C SER A 3 7.43 7.90 -27.34
N ARG A 4 7.29 8.59 -28.48
CA ARG A 4 6.04 8.61 -29.26
C ARG A 4 5.85 7.33 -30.08
N ASP A 5 6.94 6.76 -30.61
CA ASP A 5 6.88 5.53 -31.42
C ASP A 5 6.37 4.31 -30.64
N LYS A 6 6.63 4.27 -29.32
CA LYS A 6 6.15 3.18 -28.45
C LYS A 6 4.66 3.30 -28.13
N VAL A 7 4.14 4.53 -28.00
CA VAL A 7 2.72 4.80 -27.71
C VAL A 7 1.86 4.49 -28.94
N CYS A 8 2.31 4.86 -30.14
CA CYS A 8 1.60 4.51 -31.38
C CYS A 8 1.59 2.99 -31.64
N ARG A 9 2.67 2.27 -31.31
CA ARG A 9 2.70 0.80 -31.43
C ARG A 9 1.77 0.08 -30.45
N LEU A 10 1.56 0.62 -29.24
CA LEU A 10 0.61 0.06 -28.28
C LEU A 10 -0.85 0.28 -28.71
N ALA A 11 -1.15 1.44 -29.31
CA ALA A 11 -2.49 1.80 -29.76
C ALA A 11 -3.01 0.92 -30.92
N GLN A 12 -2.11 0.34 -31.73
CA GLN A 12 -2.50 -0.60 -32.80
C GLN A 12 -2.97 -1.97 -32.29
N ILE A 13 -2.66 -2.33 -31.03
CA ILE A 13 -2.94 -3.67 -30.49
C ILE A 13 -4.25 -3.70 -29.68
N LEU A 14 -4.65 -2.59 -29.04
CA LEU A 14 -5.76 -2.63 -28.08
C LEU A 14 -7.12 -2.13 -28.58
N GLN A 15 -7.22 -1.21 -29.55
CA GLN A 15 -8.52 -0.67 -29.97
C GLN A 15 -8.43 0.13 -31.28
N PRO A 16 -9.15 -0.25 -32.36
CA PRO A 16 -9.12 0.50 -33.62
C PRO A 16 -9.77 1.90 -33.54
N ALA A 17 -10.55 2.19 -32.49
CA ALA A 17 -11.24 3.46 -32.31
C ALA A 17 -10.34 4.62 -31.84
N ILE A 18 -9.11 4.36 -31.38
CA ILE A 18 -8.19 5.41 -30.88
C ILE A 18 -7.33 5.99 -32.01
N PHE A 19 -7.25 5.30 -33.16
CA PHE A 19 -6.41 5.72 -34.29
C PHE A 19 -6.84 7.07 -34.90
N SER A 20 -8.14 7.34 -34.94
CA SER A 20 -8.70 8.57 -35.53
C SER A 20 -8.49 9.83 -34.68
N ALA A 21 -8.24 9.69 -33.37
CA ALA A 21 -8.06 10.84 -32.46
C ALA A 21 -6.60 11.32 -32.38
N LEU A 22 -5.63 10.48 -32.76
CA LEU A 22 -4.20 10.77 -32.62
C LEU A 22 -3.55 11.37 -33.88
N ASN A 23 -4.30 11.56 -34.97
CA ASN A 23 -3.78 12.01 -36.27
C ASN A 23 -2.48 11.28 -36.65
N CYS A 24 -2.48 9.95 -36.52
CA CYS A 24 -1.36 9.12 -36.93
C CYS A 24 -1.32 9.08 -38.47
N PRO A 25 -0.21 9.47 -39.12
CA PRO A 25 -0.14 9.47 -40.57
C PRO A 25 -0.22 8.05 -41.10
N SER A 26 -1.30 7.75 -41.84
CA SER A 26 -1.46 6.52 -42.60
C SER A 26 -0.76 6.66 -43.94
N SER A 27 0.57 6.55 -43.97
CA SER A 27 1.40 6.12 -45.11
C SER A 27 2.85 6.54 -44.88
N PHE A 28 3.75 5.56 -44.79
CA PHE A 28 5.19 5.78 -44.92
C PHE A 28 5.56 5.66 -46.40
N SER A 29 5.74 6.79 -47.07
CA SER A 29 6.47 6.86 -48.34
C SER A 29 7.49 7.99 -48.24
N PHE A 30 8.76 7.62 -48.40
CA PHE A 30 9.89 8.52 -48.57
C PHE A 30 9.65 9.46 -49.75
N LEU A 31 9.87 10.78 -49.59
CA LEU A 31 10.77 11.56 -50.44
C LEU A 31 10.86 13.04 -49.99
N SER A 32 12.06 13.56 -50.17
CA SER A 32 12.53 14.94 -49.99
C SER A 32 11.65 15.99 -50.67
N THR A 33 11.34 17.10 -49.96
CA THR A 33 11.76 18.49 -50.25
C THR A 33 10.83 19.47 -49.54
N GLY A 34 11.42 20.43 -48.82
CA GLY A 34 10.96 21.83 -48.84
C GLY A 34 9.68 22.25 -48.12
N VAL A 35 9.87 23.26 -47.23
CA VAL A 35 9.02 24.45 -47.05
C VAL A 35 7.98 24.45 -45.91
N GLN A 36 8.30 25.37 -44.98
CA GLN A 36 7.47 26.22 -44.10
C GLN A 36 6.90 25.71 -42.77
N SER A 37 7.39 26.39 -41.72
CA SER A 37 6.81 26.49 -40.38
C SER A 37 5.30 26.67 -40.39
N LEU A 38 4.63 25.85 -39.59
CA LEU A 38 3.40 26.22 -38.92
C LEU A 38 3.56 25.84 -37.44
N ASP A 39 3.85 26.86 -36.63
CA ASP A 39 3.83 26.80 -35.17
C ASP A 39 2.41 26.43 -34.69
N VAL A 40 2.15 25.15 -34.42
CA VAL A 40 0.97 24.75 -33.64
C VAL A 40 1.36 24.74 -32.16
N LYS A 41 1.30 25.93 -31.56
CA LYS A 41 1.44 26.12 -30.11
C LYS A 41 0.19 25.55 -29.42
N MET A 42 0.26 24.30 -29.00
CA MET A 42 -0.80 23.64 -28.24
C MET A 42 -0.84 24.24 -26.81
N LYS A 43 -1.71 25.23 -26.60
CA LYS A 43 -2.11 25.68 -25.26
C LYS A 43 -3.06 24.63 -24.68
N CYS A 44 -2.63 23.94 -23.62
CA CYS A 44 -3.56 23.25 -22.72
C CYS A 44 -4.35 24.31 -21.95
N ASP A 45 -5.53 24.68 -22.44
CA ASP A 45 -6.45 25.52 -21.69
C ASP A 45 -7.10 24.72 -20.54
N LYS A 46 -7.18 25.35 -19.36
CA LYS A 46 -7.64 24.79 -18.08
C LYS A 46 -9.00 24.10 -18.15
N LEU A 47 -9.83 24.43 -19.14
CA LEU A 47 -11.18 23.90 -19.31
C LEU A 47 -11.20 22.40 -19.64
N TYR A 48 -10.18 21.88 -20.33
CA TYR A 48 -10.15 20.49 -20.77
C TYR A 48 -9.80 19.51 -19.63
N CYS A 49 -8.97 19.93 -18.67
CA CYS A 49 -8.70 19.15 -17.46
C CYS A 49 -9.89 19.15 -16.47
N PHE A 50 -10.69 20.23 -16.45
CA PHE A 50 -11.88 20.30 -15.61
C PHE A 50 -13.02 19.38 -16.10
N LEU A 51 -13.18 19.22 -17.42
CA LEU A 51 -14.21 18.33 -17.99
C LEU A 51 -13.91 16.84 -17.74
N LEU A 52 -12.64 16.43 -17.69
CA LEU A 52 -12.25 15.05 -17.34
C LEU A 52 -12.45 14.72 -15.85
N LEU A 53 -12.46 15.72 -14.96
CA LEU A 53 -12.70 15.52 -13.53
C LEU A 53 -14.20 15.42 -13.19
N ALA A 54 -15.09 15.97 -14.02
CA ALA A 54 -16.53 16.01 -13.75
C ALA A 54 -17.24 14.66 -13.96
N GLU A 55 -16.71 13.76 -14.80
CA GLU A 55 -17.32 12.44 -15.04
C GLU A 55 -16.97 11.41 -13.96
N PHE A 56 -15.88 11.58 -13.21
CA PHE A 56 -15.52 10.64 -12.13
C PHE A 56 -16.32 10.87 -10.83
N THR A 57 -16.89 12.05 -10.62
CA THR A 57 -17.61 12.39 -9.38
C THR A 57 -19.02 11.82 -9.26
N LEU A 58 -19.69 11.42 -10.36
CA LEU A 58 -21.07 10.90 -10.29
C LEU A 58 -21.17 9.39 -10.00
N VAL A 59 -20.10 8.61 -10.17
CA VAL A 59 -20.15 7.14 -9.98
C VAL A 59 -19.96 6.73 -8.51
N VAL A 60 -19.44 7.60 -7.64
CA VAL A 60 -19.04 7.24 -6.26
C VAL A 60 -20.20 7.30 -5.26
N PHE A 61 -21.26 8.10 -5.48
CA PHE A 61 -22.25 8.41 -4.42
C PHE A 61 -23.48 7.47 -4.32
N ALA A 62 -23.54 6.35 -5.03
CA ALA A 62 -24.78 5.55 -5.13
C ALA A 62 -24.75 4.15 -4.47
N LYS A 63 -23.73 3.78 -3.68
CA LYS A 63 -23.63 2.44 -3.08
C LYS A 63 -23.15 2.42 -1.63
N ASP A 64 -23.85 3.07 -0.69
CA ASP A 64 -23.59 2.79 0.73
C ASP A 64 -24.80 3.09 1.63
N MET A 65 -25.76 2.15 1.69
CA MET A 65 -26.77 2.09 2.75
C MET A 65 -27.16 0.62 3.00
N SER A 66 -26.35 -0.13 3.75
CA SER A 66 -26.79 -1.18 4.70
C SER A 66 -25.64 -2.04 5.21
N LYS A 67 -24.99 -1.64 6.30
CA LYS A 67 -24.63 -2.59 7.37
C LYS A 67 -24.26 -1.87 8.66
N LYS A 68 -25.10 -2.07 9.69
CA LYS A 68 -24.83 -1.70 11.08
C LYS A 68 -24.00 -2.83 11.72
N PRO A 69 -22.78 -2.58 12.25
CA PRO A 69 -22.11 -3.54 13.09
C PRO A 69 -22.57 -3.39 14.55
N ALA A 70 -23.07 -4.48 15.11
CA ALA A 70 -23.34 -4.63 16.53
C ALA A 70 -22.09 -5.21 17.22
N GLN A 71 -21.49 -4.34 18.03
CA GLN A 71 -20.90 -4.55 19.36
C GLN A 71 -19.97 -5.76 19.63
N GLU A 72 -18.74 -5.34 19.87
CA GLU A 72 -17.63 -5.94 20.59
C GLU A 72 -17.96 -6.18 22.07
N GLU A 73 -17.70 -7.40 22.56
CA GLU A 73 -17.65 -7.70 23.99
C GLU A 73 -16.19 -7.86 24.39
N ALA A 74 -15.72 -6.93 25.22
CA ALA A 74 -14.39 -6.91 25.78
C ALA A 74 -14.26 -8.01 26.85
N ALA A 75 -13.39 -8.99 26.60
CA ALA A 75 -12.95 -9.93 27.62
C ALA A 75 -11.51 -9.58 28.05
N GLU A 76 -11.43 -8.94 29.21
CA GLU A 76 -10.25 -8.70 30.02
C GLU A 76 -9.53 -10.03 30.34
N ILE A 77 -8.25 -10.18 29.99
CA ILE A 77 -7.40 -11.22 30.57
C ILE A 77 -6.19 -10.59 31.26
N LYS A 78 -6.25 -10.72 32.59
CA LYS A 78 -5.26 -10.34 33.57
C LYS A 78 -3.93 -11.05 33.31
N GLY A 79 -2.84 -10.28 33.48
CA GLY A 79 -1.48 -10.80 33.43
C GLY A 79 -1.27 -11.96 34.41
N SER A 80 -0.52 -12.96 33.95
CA SER A 80 0.04 -13.99 34.82
C SER A 80 1.54 -14.09 34.59
N LYS A 81 2.22 -13.91 35.72
CA LYS A 81 3.65 -13.98 35.99
C LYS A 81 4.31 -15.20 35.36
N SER A 82 5.46 -14.97 34.74
CA SER A 82 6.45 -15.99 34.41
C SER A 82 6.80 -16.84 35.65
N LYS A 83 6.76 -18.16 35.49
CA LYS A 83 7.48 -19.12 36.30
C LYS A 83 8.19 -20.08 35.36
N ASP A 84 9.47 -19.83 35.13
CA ASP A 84 10.37 -20.78 34.51
C ASP A 84 10.41 -22.09 35.32
N LYS A 85 10.06 -23.19 34.65
CA LYS A 85 10.33 -24.56 35.10
C LYS A 85 10.89 -25.32 33.89
N PRO A 86 11.99 -26.09 34.05
CA PRO A 86 12.71 -26.67 32.92
C PRO A 86 11.91 -27.74 32.18
N ALA A 87 12.27 -27.86 30.90
CA ALA A 87 11.59 -28.59 29.83
C ALA A 87 11.21 -30.03 30.18
N SER A 88 9.90 -30.27 30.21
CA SER A 88 9.28 -31.57 29.92
C SER A 88 9.00 -31.60 28.42
N THR A 89 9.53 -32.59 27.72
CA THR A 89 9.29 -32.86 26.29
C THR A 89 7.84 -33.30 26.04
N THR A 90 6.92 -32.37 26.19
CA THR A 90 5.57 -32.48 25.63
C THR A 90 5.66 -31.91 24.23
N LYS A 91 5.49 -32.73 23.18
CA LYS A 91 5.36 -32.21 21.81
C LYS A 91 4.20 -31.23 21.80
N VAL A 92 4.51 -29.93 21.73
CA VAL A 92 3.51 -28.88 21.63
C VAL A 92 2.73 -29.13 20.34
N LYS A 93 1.41 -29.27 20.45
CA LYS A 93 0.55 -29.55 19.31
C LYS A 93 0.31 -28.26 18.52
N CYS A 94 0.20 -28.36 17.19
CA CYS A 94 -0.28 -27.27 16.35
C CYS A 94 -1.70 -26.83 16.77
N ILE A 95 -1.93 -25.52 16.82
CA ILE A 95 -3.22 -24.92 17.13
C ILE A 95 -3.68 -24.10 15.91
N THR A 96 -4.76 -24.52 15.28
CA THR A 96 -5.33 -23.81 14.12
C THR A 96 -5.74 -22.40 14.52
N SER A 97 -5.53 -21.45 13.61
CA SER A 97 -5.85 -20.03 13.77
C SER A 97 -5.03 -19.30 14.84
N LYS A 98 -4.03 -19.93 15.46
CA LYS A 98 -3.06 -19.25 16.32
C LYS A 98 -2.29 -18.21 15.50
N VAL A 99 -2.14 -16.99 16.03
CA VAL A 99 -1.28 -15.96 15.45
C VAL A 99 0.17 -16.46 15.34
N CYS A 100 0.79 -16.21 14.20
CA CYS A 100 2.17 -16.60 13.92
C CYS A 100 2.91 -15.54 13.11
N PHE A 101 4.23 -15.53 13.22
CA PHE A 101 5.16 -14.70 12.45
C PHE A 101 6.16 -15.55 11.65
N SER A 102 6.13 -16.87 11.83
CA SER A 102 6.88 -17.87 11.07
C SER A 102 6.21 -19.24 11.17
N ASN A 103 6.62 -20.21 10.35
CA ASN A 103 6.12 -21.59 10.44
C ASN A 103 6.47 -22.27 11.78
N ASP A 104 7.56 -21.84 12.42
CA ASP A 104 8.02 -22.42 13.69
C ASP A 104 7.02 -22.16 14.82
N ASP A 105 6.26 -21.06 14.75
CA ASP A 105 5.21 -20.74 15.71
C ASP A 105 4.04 -21.75 15.69
N CYS A 106 3.93 -22.55 14.63
CA CYS A 106 2.83 -23.47 14.37
C CYS A 106 3.11 -24.93 14.73
N ASN A 107 4.29 -25.27 15.27
CA ASN A 107 4.62 -26.62 15.78
C ASN A 107 4.23 -27.77 14.80
N GLY A 108 4.68 -27.67 13.55
CA GLY A 108 4.38 -28.66 12.50
C GLY A 108 3.21 -28.28 11.57
N GLY A 109 2.57 -27.13 11.80
CA GLY A 109 1.70 -26.46 10.82
C GLY A 109 2.44 -25.46 9.94
N SER A 110 1.70 -24.75 9.10
CA SER A 110 2.19 -23.63 8.28
C SER A 110 1.59 -22.31 8.75
N CYS A 111 2.37 -21.24 8.72
CA CYS A 111 1.89 -19.89 9.00
C CYS A 111 1.45 -19.21 7.71
N LEU A 112 0.14 -19.00 7.55
CA LEU A 112 -0.42 -18.40 6.34
C LEU A 112 -0.81 -16.94 6.59
N GLY A 113 -0.35 -16.04 5.71
CA GLY A 113 -0.66 -14.62 5.73
C GLY A 113 0.06 -13.89 4.60
N ILE A 114 -0.27 -12.61 4.42
CA ILE A 114 0.41 -11.77 3.43
C ILE A 114 1.71 -11.26 4.06
N ALA A 115 2.84 -11.57 3.41
CA ALA A 115 4.17 -11.10 3.83
C ALA A 115 4.45 -11.34 5.33
N VAL A 116 4.13 -12.54 5.82
CA VAL A 116 4.33 -12.96 7.22
C VAL A 116 5.76 -12.67 7.67
N GLY A 117 5.91 -12.10 8.87
CA GLY A 117 7.21 -11.80 9.47
C GLY A 117 7.91 -10.59 8.83
N LYS A 118 7.22 -9.83 7.97
CA LYS A 118 7.71 -8.60 7.36
C LYS A 118 7.03 -7.37 7.95
N CYS A 119 7.65 -6.20 7.84
CA CYS A 119 7.09 -4.95 8.36
C CYS A 119 5.72 -4.60 7.73
N ASN A 120 4.72 -4.33 8.57
CA ASN A 120 3.38 -3.91 8.17
C ASN A 120 3.27 -2.37 8.15
N CYS A 121 3.57 -1.77 7.01
CA CYS A 121 3.37 -0.33 6.83
C CYS A 121 1.91 0.11 6.73
N GLY A 122 1.00 -0.83 6.45
CA GLY A 122 -0.44 -0.54 6.40
C GLY A 122 -1.03 -0.21 7.78
N ALA A 123 -0.29 -0.47 8.87
CA ALA A 123 -0.71 -0.07 10.21
C ALA A 123 -0.70 1.45 10.41
N CYS A 124 0.13 2.21 9.68
CA CYS A 124 0.04 3.67 9.70
C CYS A 124 -1.03 4.12 8.71
N THR A 125 -2.06 4.78 9.21
CA THR A 125 -3.14 5.37 8.41
C THR A 125 -3.10 6.89 8.56
N SER A 126 -2.72 7.59 7.48
CA SER A 126 -2.71 9.05 7.49
C SER A 126 -4.10 9.64 7.75
N PHE A 127 -4.15 10.83 8.32
CA PHE A 127 -5.38 11.59 8.65
C PHE A 127 -6.25 10.98 9.76
N VAL A 128 -5.75 9.97 10.48
CA VAL A 128 -6.33 9.54 11.76
C VAL A 128 -5.95 10.53 12.85
N ALA A 129 -6.92 10.95 13.68
CA ALA A 129 -6.64 11.84 14.80
C ALA A 129 -5.70 11.15 15.80
N CYS A 130 -4.66 11.85 16.24
CA CYS A 130 -3.62 11.27 17.09
C CYS A 130 -3.25 12.20 18.23
N LYS A 131 -2.87 11.59 19.35
CA LYS A 131 -2.20 12.26 20.47
C LYS A 131 -0.70 11.94 20.50
N ASP A 132 -0.36 10.75 20.04
CA ASP A 132 0.99 10.22 19.93
C ASP A 132 1.05 9.18 18.79
N ASP A 133 2.24 8.65 18.53
CA ASP A 133 2.49 7.73 17.42
C ASP A 133 1.75 6.39 17.55
N SER A 134 1.30 5.99 18.75
CA SER A 134 0.57 4.74 18.94
C SER A 134 -0.76 4.73 18.16
N ALA A 135 -1.40 5.90 18.03
CA ALA A 135 -2.59 6.08 17.21
C ALA A 135 -2.30 5.96 15.70
N CYS A 136 -1.04 6.12 15.29
CA CYS A 136 -0.57 6.01 13.91
C CYS A 136 0.03 4.63 13.63
N GLY A 137 -0.45 3.60 14.31
CA GLY A 137 0.06 2.23 14.21
C GLY A 137 1.44 2.03 14.83
N GLY A 138 1.91 3.00 15.63
CA GLY A 138 3.21 2.98 16.28
C GLY A 138 4.36 3.56 15.47
N LEU A 139 4.13 4.05 14.25
CA LEU A 139 5.20 4.63 13.42
C LEU A 139 5.78 5.89 14.09
N VAL A 140 7.02 5.80 14.54
CA VAL A 140 7.69 6.88 15.28
C VAL A 140 7.77 8.16 14.44
N GLY A 141 7.31 9.28 14.99
CA GLY A 141 7.27 10.58 14.32
C GLY A 141 6.13 10.76 13.32
N ALA A 142 5.15 9.85 13.29
CA ALA A 142 3.99 9.97 12.39
C ALA A 142 2.90 10.88 12.94
N CYS A 143 2.74 11.03 14.26
CA CYS A 143 1.74 11.93 14.80
C CYS A 143 2.18 13.40 14.64
N ASN A 144 1.50 14.13 13.76
CA ASN A 144 1.83 15.53 13.50
C ASN A 144 1.23 16.43 14.58
N ASN A 145 2.07 16.96 15.47
CA ASN A 145 1.65 17.82 16.59
C ASN A 145 1.03 19.16 16.17
N HIS A 146 1.17 19.58 14.91
CA HIS A 146 0.54 20.82 14.42
C HIS A 146 -0.91 20.59 14.01
N THR A 147 -1.21 19.45 13.40
CA THR A 147 -2.54 19.12 12.89
C THR A 147 -3.30 18.19 13.85
N ASN A 148 -2.61 17.49 14.75
CA ASN A 148 -3.10 16.40 15.58
C ASN A 148 -3.66 15.22 14.76
N PHE A 149 -3.06 14.98 13.59
CA PHE A 149 -3.39 13.88 12.71
C PHE A 149 -2.12 13.10 12.32
N CYS A 150 -2.29 11.81 12.07
CA CYS A 150 -1.22 10.97 11.54
C CYS A 150 -0.79 11.43 10.14
N ASP A 151 0.50 11.58 9.96
CA ASP A 151 1.16 11.80 8.68
C ASP A 151 2.22 10.71 8.51
N CYS A 152 1.86 9.64 7.81
CA CYS A 152 2.75 8.50 7.62
C CYS A 152 3.97 8.86 6.76
N ASP A 153 3.85 9.81 5.81
CA ASP A 153 5.00 10.25 5.01
C ASP A 153 5.99 11.03 5.87
N LEU A 154 5.49 11.87 6.80
CA LEU A 154 6.31 12.51 7.83
C LEU A 154 7.02 11.46 8.71
N GLY A 155 6.31 10.45 9.19
CA GLY A 155 6.89 9.38 10.00
C GLY A 155 7.98 8.61 9.28
N PHE A 156 7.77 8.22 8.02
CA PHE A 156 8.81 7.55 7.24
C PHE A 156 10.02 8.46 6.98
N LYS A 157 9.80 9.75 6.72
CA LYS A 157 10.89 10.72 6.58
C LYS A 157 11.70 10.90 7.85
N ALA A 158 11.05 10.94 9.01
CA ALA A 158 11.71 11.01 10.30
C ALA A 158 12.63 9.81 10.55
N ASN A 159 12.33 8.65 9.95
CA ASN A 159 13.10 7.42 10.07
C ASN A 159 14.06 7.16 8.88
N GLY A 160 14.37 8.19 8.10
CA GLY A 160 15.42 8.14 7.08
C GLY A 160 14.98 7.73 5.66
N PHE A 161 13.69 7.52 5.43
CA PHE A 161 13.18 7.32 4.07
C PHE A 161 12.95 8.66 3.37
N LYS A 162 13.14 8.71 2.04
CA LYS A 162 12.90 9.97 1.29
C LYS A 162 11.42 10.29 1.14
N SER A 163 10.59 9.26 1.13
CA SER A 163 9.14 9.32 0.99
C SER A 163 8.52 7.97 1.38
N ILE A 164 7.21 7.95 1.57
CA ILE A 164 6.44 6.72 1.73
C ILE A 164 6.66 5.72 0.58
N PHE A 165 6.87 6.19 -0.66
CA PHE A 165 7.13 5.29 -1.79
C PHE A 165 8.44 4.51 -1.64
N ASN A 166 9.48 5.13 -1.09
CA ASN A 166 10.73 4.44 -0.80
C ASN A 166 10.55 3.44 0.35
N ALA A 167 9.78 3.79 1.38
CA ALA A 167 9.45 2.83 2.44
C ALA A 167 8.70 1.61 1.88
N LEU A 168 7.77 1.83 0.93
CA LEU A 168 7.00 0.77 0.28
C LEU A 168 7.88 -0.23 -0.48
N THR A 169 8.97 0.21 -1.10
CA THR A 169 9.88 -0.67 -1.84
C THR A 169 10.96 -1.29 -0.97
N ASP A 170 11.41 -0.58 0.06
CA ASP A 170 12.64 -0.95 0.78
C ASP A 170 12.33 -1.64 2.13
N MET A 171 11.11 -1.51 2.64
CA MET A 171 10.73 -1.98 3.97
C MET A 171 9.38 -2.69 3.99
N CYS A 172 8.32 -2.08 3.46
CA CYS A 172 6.96 -2.56 3.63
C CYS A 172 6.77 -3.90 2.92
N ASN A 173 6.36 -4.93 3.65
CA ASN A 173 6.23 -6.30 3.14
C ASN A 173 7.55 -6.91 2.61
N VAL A 174 8.70 -6.28 2.85
CA VAL A 174 10.01 -6.70 2.33
C VAL A 174 10.98 -7.02 3.46
N LYS A 175 11.16 -6.08 4.40
CA LYS A 175 12.12 -6.20 5.49
C LYS A 175 11.61 -7.16 6.56
N ASP A 176 12.43 -8.14 6.91
CA ASP A 176 12.16 -9.04 8.04
C ASP A 176 12.08 -8.25 9.35
N CYS A 177 11.20 -8.68 10.23
CA CYS A 177 11.01 -8.05 11.51
C CYS A 177 10.79 -9.05 12.62
N MET A 178 11.25 -8.68 13.81
CA MET A 178 10.92 -9.41 15.03
C MET A 178 9.64 -8.81 15.62
N PRO A 179 8.66 -9.63 16.01
CA PRO A 179 7.48 -9.15 16.71
C PRO A 179 7.91 -8.44 18.00
N ASN A 180 7.27 -7.29 18.28
CA ASN A 180 7.56 -6.41 19.43
C ASN A 180 8.98 -5.81 19.46
N GLY A 181 9.72 -5.85 18.34
CA GLY A 181 11.01 -5.20 18.20
C GLY A 181 10.93 -3.83 17.53
N GLU A 182 12.05 -3.11 17.50
CA GLU A 182 12.16 -1.78 16.87
C GLU A 182 12.43 -1.84 15.35
N SER A 183 12.40 -3.05 14.76
CA SER A 183 12.87 -3.33 13.39
C SER A 183 12.13 -2.55 12.30
N CYS A 184 10.89 -2.13 12.60
CA CYS A 184 9.98 -1.43 11.70
C CYS A 184 9.65 -0.02 12.18
N PHE A 185 10.53 0.61 12.97
CA PHE A 185 10.35 1.99 13.44
C PHE A 185 9.04 2.18 14.21
N GLY A 186 8.71 1.17 15.03
CA GLY A 186 7.51 1.11 15.87
C GLY A 186 6.27 0.50 15.19
N LEU A 187 6.28 0.32 13.86
CA LEU A 187 5.21 -0.42 13.17
C LEU A 187 5.22 -1.91 13.53
N PRO A 188 4.06 -2.59 13.51
CA PRO A 188 3.99 -4.02 13.74
C PRO A 188 4.53 -4.85 12.55
N CYS A 189 4.81 -6.12 12.81
CA CYS A 189 5.01 -7.12 11.78
C CYS A 189 3.65 -7.60 11.23
N ASN A 190 3.61 -7.96 9.94
CA ASN A 190 2.51 -8.75 9.40
C ASN A 190 2.52 -10.12 10.06
N ASN A 191 1.40 -10.46 10.68
CA ASN A 191 1.16 -11.79 11.20
C ASN A 191 0.39 -12.65 10.20
N GLY A 192 0.53 -13.96 10.37
CA GLY A 192 -0.35 -14.94 9.78
C GLY A 192 -1.19 -15.65 10.83
N ILE A 193 -1.84 -16.71 10.37
CA ILE A 193 -2.52 -17.69 11.20
C ILE A 193 -1.99 -19.09 10.90
N CYS A 194 -1.87 -19.91 11.94
CA CYS A 194 -1.45 -21.28 11.80
C CYS A 194 -2.52 -22.14 11.14
N VAL A 195 -2.12 -22.91 10.14
CA VAL A 195 -2.91 -23.98 9.54
C VAL A 195 -2.23 -25.30 9.86
N CYS A 196 -2.94 -26.16 10.56
CA CYS A 196 -2.46 -27.48 10.96
C CYS A 196 -2.78 -28.53 9.89
N PRO A 197 -1.94 -29.57 9.75
CA PRO A 197 -2.17 -30.69 8.84
C PRO A 197 -3.40 -31.53 9.21
#